data_AF-A0A9D9T7C7-F1
#
_entry.id   AF-A0A9D9T7C7-F1
#
_cell.length_a   1.000
_cell.length_b   1.000
_cell.length_c   1.000
_cell.angle_alpha   90.00
_cell.angle_beta   90.00
_cell.angle_gamma   90.00
#
_symmetry.space_group_name_H-M   'P 1'
#
loop_
_entity.id
_entity.type
_entity.pdbx_description
1 polymer ?
#
loop_
_entity_poly.entity_id
_entity_poly.type
_entity_poly.pdbx_seq_one_letter_code
_entity_poly.pdbx_strand_id
1 'polypeptide(L)' 'MSNTITNTDFKFTGLKNIYRGKVREVYTLENEVLVMIASDRISA' A
#
# COMPACT_ATOMS: atom_id res chain seq x y z
N MET A 1 22.63 -2.60 -4.75
CA MET A 1 21.45 -2.25 -5.56
C MET A 1 20.44 -1.60 -4.63
N SER A 2 19.88 -0.44 -4.97
CA SER A 2 18.88 0.23 -4.13
C SER A 2 17.57 -0.56 -4.20
N ASN A 3 17.07 -1.03 -3.07
CA ASN A 3 15.78 -1.71 -2.98
C ASN A 3 14.67 -0.64 -2.94
N THR A 4 14.27 -0.19 -4.13
CA THR A 4 13.25 0.84 -4.30
C THR A 4 11.87 0.21 -4.39
N ILE A 5 10.93 0.70 -3.60
CA ILE A 5 9.54 0.22 -3.52
C ILE A 5 8.68 1.07 -4.44
N THR A 6 8.45 0.62 -5.68
CA THR A 6 7.60 1.32 -6.65
C THR A 6 6.16 0.80 -6.68
N ASN A 7 5.91 -0.41 -6.20
CA ASN A 7 4.60 -1.05 -6.13
C ASN A 7 4.63 -2.14 -5.06
N THR A 8 3.47 -2.46 -4.47
CA THR A 8 3.31 -3.57 -3.54
C THR A 8 2.12 -4.48 -3.87
N ASP A 9 2.30 -5.78 -3.63
CA ASP A 9 1.25 -6.79 -3.74
C ASP A 9 1.19 -7.66 -2.48
N PHE A 10 1.03 -7.02 -1.32
CA PHE A 10 0.88 -7.74 -0.07
C PHE A 10 -0.49 -8.41 0.03
N LYS A 11 -0.50 -9.65 0.51
CA LYS A 11 -1.71 -10.43 0.76
C LYS A 11 -1.92 -10.54 2.26
N PHE A 12 -2.64 -9.57 2.81
CA PHE A 12 -3.03 -9.59 4.21
C PHE A 12 -4.29 -10.45 4.40
N THR A 13 -4.32 -11.21 5.49
CA THR A 13 -5.55 -11.90 5.93
C THR A 13 -6.61 -10.86 6.30
N GLY A 14 -7.85 -11.08 5.87
CA GLY A 14 -8.95 -10.14 6.13
C GLY A 14 -8.88 -8.85 5.30
N LEU A 15 -8.12 -8.84 4.19
CA LEU A 15 -8.09 -7.71 3.26
C LEU A 15 -9.46 -7.53 2.59
N LYS A 16 -10.07 -6.36 2.78
CA LYS A 16 -11.34 -5.98 2.17
C LYS A 16 -11.18 -5.13 0.92
N ASN A 17 -10.24 -4.19 0.91
CA ASN A 17 -10.03 -3.28 -0.21
C ASN A 17 -8.58 -2.78 -0.28
N ILE A 18 -8.15 -2.40 -1.49
CA ILE A 18 -6.86 -1.74 -1.73
C ILE A 18 -7.11 -0.46 -2.51
N TYR A 19 -6.69 0.68 -1.95
CA TYR A 19 -6.58 1.94 -2.67
C TYR A 19 -5.14 2.19 -3.08
N ARG A 20 -4.88 2.37 -4.37
CA ARG A 20 -3.54 2.67 -4.90
C ARG A 20 -3.47 4.12 -5.35
N GLY A 21 -2.83 4.95 -4.52
CA GLY A 21 -2.61 6.36 -4.80
C GLY A 21 -1.36 6.62 -5.65
N LYS A 22 -1.03 7.91 -5.81
CA LYS A 22 0.16 8.36 -6.57
C LYS A 22 1.49 8.02 -5.90
N VAL A 23 1.53 8.00 -4.58
CA VAL A 23 2.78 7.78 -3.80
C VAL A 23 2.57 6.88 -2.58
N ARG A 24 1.33 6.44 -2.33
CA ARG A 24 0.97 5.57 -1.20
C ARG A 24 -0.10 4.58 -1.61
N GLU A 25 -0.08 3.41 -1.00
CA GLU A 25 -1.13 2.41 -1.08
C GLU A 25 -1.78 2.26 0.30
N VAL A 26 -3.09 2.04 0.33
CA VAL A 26 -3.87 1.85 1.56
C VAL A 26 -4.65 0.55 1.46
N TYR A 27 -4.34 -0.38 2.35
CA TYR A 27 -5.01 -1.66 2.50
C TYR A 27 -6.01 -1.55 3.63
N THR A 28 -7.29 -1.74 3.32
CA THR A 28 -8.38 -1.79 4.29
C THR A 28 -8.60 -3.22 4.71
N LEU A 29 -8.37 -3.53 5.99
CA LEU A 29 -8.59 -4.85 6.56
C LEU A 29 -9.93 -4.91 7.30
N GLU A 30 -10.26 -6.09 7.81
CA GLU A 30 -11.32 -6.28 8.79
C GLU A 30 -11.09 -5.47 10.07
N ASN A 31 -12.16 -5.28 10.85
CA ASN A 31 -12.15 -4.57 12.13
C ASN A 31 -11.68 -3.11 12.02
N GLU A 32 -11.97 -2.46 10.88
CA GLU A 32 -11.67 -1.05 10.62
C GLU A 32 -10.18 -0.70 10.68
N VAL A 33 -9.30 -1.70 10.47
CA VAL A 33 -7.85 -1.51 10.43
C VAL A 33 -7.41 -1.06 9.04
N LEU A 34 -6.57 -0.01 8.98
CA LEU A 34 -5.93 0.45 7.76
C LEU A 34 -4.42 0.25 7.83
N VAL A 35 -3.85 -0.36 6.79
CA VAL A 35 -2.40 -0.44 6.59
C VAL A 35 -2.03 0.50 5.46
N MET A 36 -1.20 1.50 5.76
CA MET A 36 -0.69 2.44 4.78
C MET A 36 0.76 2.09 4.44
N ILE A 37 1.05 2.05 3.15
CA ILE A 37 2.40 1.81 2.64
C ILE A 37 2.84 3.04 1.86
N ALA A 38 3.90 3.68 2.32
CA ALA A 38 4.57 4.74 1.59
C ALA A 38 5.53 4.10 0.57
N SER A 39 5.31 4.40 -0.71
CA SER A 39 6.19 3.97 -1.80
C SER A 39 7.24 5.04 -2.09
N ASP A 40 8.31 4.66 -2.77
CA ASP A 40 9.35 5.57 -3.25
C ASP A 40 8.94 6.35 -4.51
N ARG A 41 7.67 6.22 -4.94
CA ARG A 41 7.14 7.01 -6.06
C ARG A 41 7.05 8.47 -5.67
N ILE A 42 7.38 9.35 -6.61
CA ILE A 42 7.25 10.79 -6.51
C ILE A 42 6.23 11.28 -7.55
N SER A 43 5.44 12.30 -7.19
CA SER A 43 4.58 13.05 -8.12
C SER A 43 4.99 14.52 -8.05
N ALA A 44 5.15 15.15 -9.21
CA ALA A 44 5.34 16.59 -9.37
C ALA A 44 4.13 17.20 -10.09
#